data_AF-A0A848J6I6-F1
#
_entry.id   AF-A0A848J6I6-F1
#
_cell.length_a   1.000
_cell.length_b   1.000
_cell.length_c   1.000
_cell.angle_alpha   90.00
_cell.angle_beta   90.00
_cell.angle_gamma   90.00
#
_symmetry.space_group_name_H-M   'P 1'
#
loop_
_entity.id
_entity.type
_entity.pdbx_description
1 polymer ?
#
loop_
_entity_poly.entity_id
_entity_poly.type
_entity_poly.pdbx_seq_one_letter_code
_entity_poly.pdbx_strand_id
1 'polypeptide(L)'
;MKIKKLILTSFVIVLCLISCGTNIKTDNTPNLKLASDYNIDSNQLVYQYYQKFGFTDVCEDIRMVAKLNKSPNFKKRLPITDNDLNTINSFSNKIDSINNSQISFESNTRNHFYDIELDFVEFNTDSLLTIDLSNGEYEIIQTDLTSTLKVFDKQSGLIYVESHRCD
;
A
#
# COMPACT_ATOMS: atom_id res chain seq x y z
N MET A 1 -24.81 54.28 -9.80
CA MET A 1 -23.57 53.71 -10.37
C MET A 1 -22.75 53.00 -9.27
N LYS A 2 -23.17 51.83 -8.76
CA LYS A 2 -22.45 51.10 -7.67
C LYS A 2 -22.76 49.58 -7.65
N ILE A 3 -22.74 48.89 -8.78
CA ILE A 3 -22.99 47.42 -8.82
C ILE A 3 -21.87 46.65 -9.52
N LYS A 4 -21.00 47.31 -10.28
CA LYS A 4 -19.97 46.62 -11.09
C LYS A 4 -18.68 46.21 -10.34
N LYS A 5 -18.47 46.67 -9.10
CA LYS A 5 -17.23 46.36 -8.34
C LYS A 5 -17.34 45.16 -7.39
N LEU A 6 -18.53 44.66 -7.08
CA LEU A 6 -18.70 43.58 -6.09
C LEU A 6 -18.54 42.18 -6.69
N ILE A 7 -18.77 42.02 -8.00
CA ILE A 7 -18.75 40.70 -8.66
C ILE A 7 -17.31 40.26 -9.00
N LEU A 8 -16.40 41.22 -9.20
CA LEU A 8 -15.03 40.91 -9.60
C LEU A 8 -14.16 40.39 -8.44
N THR A 9 -14.45 40.80 -7.20
CA THR A 9 -13.72 40.36 -6.00
C THR A 9 -14.10 38.96 -5.54
N SER A 10 -15.32 38.49 -5.82
CA SER A 10 -15.74 37.13 -5.43
C SER A 10 -15.19 36.04 -6.36
N PHE A 11 -14.86 36.38 -7.62
CA PHE A 11 -14.35 35.38 -8.57
C PHE A 11 -12.87 35.03 -8.34
N VAL A 12 -12.06 35.99 -7.87
CA VAL A 12 -10.63 35.78 -7.60
C VAL A 12 -10.41 34.92 -6.35
N ILE A 13 -11.27 35.04 -5.33
CA ILE A 13 -11.15 34.26 -4.09
C ILE A 13 -11.53 32.79 -4.32
N VAL A 14 -12.49 32.49 -5.20
CA VAL A 14 -12.89 31.11 -5.52
C VAL A 14 -11.81 30.39 -6.35
N LEU A 15 -11.09 31.10 -7.24
CA LEU A 15 -10.00 30.53 -8.03
C LEU A 15 -8.74 30.19 -7.21
N CYS A 16 -8.50 30.86 -6.08
CA CYS A 16 -7.39 30.53 -5.19
C CYS A 16 -7.64 29.30 -4.29
N LEU A 17 -8.88 28.78 -4.21
CA LEU A 17 -9.21 27.62 -3.38
C LEU A 17 -9.13 26.27 -4.12
N ILE A 18 -8.88 26.28 -5.44
CA ILE A 18 -8.93 25.05 -6.26
C ILE A 18 -7.52 24.44 -6.48
N SER A 19 -6.46 25.05 -5.96
CA SER A 19 -5.08 24.59 -6.22
C SER A 19 -4.25 24.27 -4.98
N CYS A 20 -4.89 23.85 -3.88
CA CYS A 20 -4.23 23.03 -2.87
C CYS A 20 -4.60 21.56 -3.11
N GLY A 21 -4.33 21.05 -4.31
CA GLY A 21 -4.06 19.62 -4.42
C GLY A 21 -2.79 19.37 -3.64
N THR A 22 -2.87 18.58 -2.56
CA THR A 22 -1.69 18.04 -1.91
C THR A 22 -0.90 17.31 -3.01
N ASN A 23 0.14 17.96 -3.53
CA ASN A 23 1.12 17.28 -4.36
C ASN A 23 1.78 16.28 -3.44
N ILE A 24 1.26 15.06 -3.42
CA ILE A 24 1.92 13.91 -2.82
C ILE A 24 3.31 13.93 -3.44
N LYS A 25 4.33 14.16 -2.62
CA LYS A 25 5.70 13.96 -3.05
C LYS A 25 5.85 12.47 -3.26
N THR A 26 5.61 12.00 -4.48
CA THR A 26 6.06 10.69 -4.91
C THR A 26 7.58 10.75 -4.95
N ASP A 27 8.20 10.35 -3.85
CA ASP A 27 9.61 10.01 -3.89
C ASP A 27 9.73 8.69 -4.64
N ASN A 28 10.09 8.78 -5.91
CA ASN A 28 10.28 7.63 -6.79
C ASN A 28 11.50 6.77 -6.40
N THR A 29 12.07 6.96 -5.21
CA THR A 29 13.13 6.10 -4.69
C THR A 29 12.56 5.14 -3.65
N PRO A 30 12.71 3.82 -3.84
CA PRO A 30 12.24 2.86 -2.86
C PRO A 30 13.13 2.87 -1.60
N ASN A 31 12.54 2.60 -0.46
CA ASN A 31 13.22 2.29 0.79
C ASN A 31 13.81 0.87 0.74
N LEU A 32 15.10 0.79 0.40
CA LEU A 32 15.83 -0.47 0.22
C LEU A 32 15.98 -1.27 1.52
N LYS A 33 16.11 -0.58 2.66
CA LYS A 33 16.23 -1.23 3.97
C LYS A 33 14.94 -1.97 4.32
N LEU A 34 13.80 -1.29 4.13
CA LEU A 34 12.49 -1.88 4.36
C LEU A 34 12.25 -3.10 3.47
N ALA A 35 12.64 -3.04 2.20
CA ALA A 35 12.55 -4.18 1.29
C ALA A 35 13.37 -5.39 1.79
N SER A 36 14.60 -5.13 2.26
CA SER A 36 15.49 -6.15 2.81
C SER A 36 14.91 -6.83 4.06
N ASP A 37 14.16 -6.12 4.91
CA ASP A 37 13.50 -6.71 6.10
C ASP A 37 12.49 -7.80 5.70
N TYR A 38 11.98 -7.75 4.46
CA TYR A 38 11.08 -8.75 3.89
C TYR A 38 11.79 -9.76 2.97
N ASN A 39 13.12 -9.76 2.93
CA ASN A 39 13.95 -10.57 2.03
C ASN A 39 13.71 -10.28 0.54
N ILE A 40 13.39 -9.02 0.20
CA ILE A 40 13.20 -8.56 -1.17
C ILE A 40 14.46 -7.79 -1.59
N ASP A 41 15.10 -8.19 -2.68
CA ASP A 41 16.14 -7.37 -3.32
C ASP A 41 15.48 -6.13 -3.92
N SER A 42 16.01 -4.96 -3.60
CA SER A 42 15.52 -3.69 -4.14
C SER A 42 15.42 -3.64 -5.67
N ASN A 43 16.28 -4.36 -6.41
CA ASN A 43 16.22 -4.41 -7.87
C ASN A 43 15.03 -5.23 -8.39
N GLN A 44 14.36 -5.98 -7.52
CA GLN A 44 13.17 -6.77 -7.83
C GLN A 44 11.88 -6.03 -7.48
N LEU A 45 11.95 -4.92 -6.74
CA LEU A 45 10.77 -4.14 -6.39
C LEU A 45 10.12 -3.58 -7.65
N VAL A 46 8.82 -3.82 -7.76
CA VAL A 46 7.99 -3.23 -8.80
C VAL A 46 7.14 -2.11 -8.20
N TYR A 47 6.77 -2.26 -6.92
CA TYR A 47 5.98 -1.30 -6.18
C TYR A 47 6.33 -1.33 -4.69
N GLN A 48 6.33 -0.16 -4.06
CA GLN A 48 6.40 -0.01 -2.62
C GLN A 48 5.53 1.16 -2.16
N TYR A 49 4.70 0.89 -1.17
CA TYR A 49 4.08 1.87 -0.29
C TYR A 49 4.66 1.70 1.09
N TYR A 50 5.01 2.80 1.72
CA TYR A 50 5.34 2.85 3.13
C TYR A 50 4.80 4.15 3.69
N GLN A 51 4.07 4.05 4.80
CA GLN A 51 3.74 5.20 5.62
C GLN A 51 4.03 4.88 7.07
N LYS A 52 4.77 5.77 7.74
CA LYS A 52 4.91 5.80 9.19
C LYS A 52 4.10 6.95 9.74
N PHE A 53 3.29 6.69 10.76
CA PHE A 53 2.38 7.69 11.29
C PHE A 53 2.07 7.48 12.78
N GLY A 54 1.73 8.56 13.49
CA GLY A 54 1.33 8.48 14.90
C GLY A 54 1.83 9.65 15.75
N PHE A 55 1.30 9.73 16.97
CA PHE A 55 1.72 10.71 17.99
C PHE A 55 2.28 10.03 19.23
N THR A 56 1.46 9.20 19.87
CA THR A 56 1.81 8.42 21.08
C THR A 56 2.19 7.00 20.71
N ASP A 57 1.31 6.33 19.95
CA ASP A 57 1.57 5.02 19.37
C ASP A 57 1.99 5.26 17.92
N VAL A 58 3.11 4.66 17.52
CA VAL A 58 3.68 4.86 16.19
C VAL A 58 3.38 3.61 15.37
N CYS A 59 2.65 3.79 14.27
CA CYS A 59 2.27 2.72 13.38
C CYS A 59 2.92 2.87 12.00
N GLU A 60 3.00 1.75 11.30
CA GLU A 60 3.57 1.65 9.97
C GLU A 60 2.69 0.77 9.07
N ASP A 61 2.32 1.31 7.92
CA ASP A 61 1.66 0.60 6.83
C ASP A 61 2.65 0.34 5.71
N ILE A 62 2.77 -0.92 5.30
CA ILE A 62 3.75 -1.37 4.32
C ILE A 62 3.02 -2.19 3.26
N ARG A 63 3.22 -1.84 1.99
CA ARG A 63 2.81 -2.67 0.86
C ARG A 63 3.97 -2.80 -0.12
N MET A 64 4.27 -4.01 -0.55
CA MET A 64 5.33 -4.23 -1.54
C MET A 64 4.91 -5.27 -2.55
N VAL A 65 5.31 -5.05 -3.79
CA VAL A 65 5.25 -6.05 -4.84
C VAL A 65 6.63 -6.17 -5.46
N ALA A 66 7.12 -7.39 -5.61
CA ALA A 66 8.41 -7.65 -6.24
C ALA A 66 8.36 -8.87 -7.16
N LYS A 67 9.22 -8.88 -8.18
CA LYS A 67 9.41 -10.02 -9.08
C LYS A 67 10.56 -10.88 -8.57
N LEU A 68 10.25 -12.00 -7.94
CA LEU A 68 11.27 -12.84 -7.33
C LEU A 68 11.95 -13.75 -8.36
N ASN A 69 13.27 -13.82 -8.31
CA ASN A 69 14.05 -14.78 -9.10
C ASN A 69 13.97 -16.23 -8.55
N LYS A 70 13.51 -16.38 -7.30
CA LYS A 70 13.39 -17.67 -6.61
C LYS A 70 12.07 -17.73 -5.86
N SER A 71 11.41 -18.89 -5.91
CA SER A 71 10.19 -19.12 -5.13
C SER A 71 10.54 -19.05 -3.64
N PRO A 72 9.82 -18.24 -2.84
CA PRO A 72 9.84 -18.38 -1.39
C PRO A 72 9.23 -19.73 -1.02
N ASN A 73 9.43 -20.12 0.25
CA ASN A 73 8.80 -21.30 0.84
C ASN A 73 7.88 -20.84 1.96
N PHE A 74 6.59 -20.67 1.63
CA PHE A 74 5.58 -20.32 2.61
C PHE A 74 4.82 -21.55 3.09
N LYS A 75 4.24 -21.45 4.29
CA LYS A 75 3.61 -22.58 4.98
C LYS A 75 2.30 -23.04 4.32
N LYS A 76 1.58 -22.14 3.65
CA LYS A 76 0.26 -22.41 3.08
C LYS A 76 0.29 -22.32 1.55
N ARG A 77 -0.65 -23.01 0.90
CA ARG A 77 -0.78 -23.13 -0.55
C ARG A 77 -2.02 -22.37 -1.00
N LEU A 78 -1.90 -21.61 -2.10
CA LEU A 78 -3.05 -21.01 -2.76
C LEU A 78 -3.97 -22.10 -3.36
N PRO A 79 -5.30 -21.86 -3.45
CA PRO A 79 -6.02 -20.64 -3.07
C PRO A 79 -6.17 -20.43 -1.56
N ILE A 80 -6.40 -19.19 -1.14
CA ILE A 80 -6.62 -18.83 0.27
C ILE A 80 -7.92 -19.48 0.76
N THR A 81 -7.89 -20.12 1.91
CA THR A 81 -9.08 -20.73 2.51
C THR A 81 -10.04 -19.67 3.06
N ASP A 82 -11.35 -19.97 3.12
CA ASP A 82 -12.34 -19.02 3.65
C ASP A 82 -12.03 -18.55 5.09
N ASN A 83 -11.52 -19.45 5.94
CA ASN A 83 -11.12 -19.10 7.30
C ASN A 83 -9.95 -18.10 7.30
N ASP A 84 -8.94 -18.35 6.47
CA ASP A 84 -7.80 -17.43 6.35
C ASP A 84 -8.19 -16.10 5.72
N LEU A 85 -9.12 -16.11 4.76
CA LEU A 85 -9.64 -14.89 4.14
C LEU A 85 -10.37 -14.03 5.18
N ASN A 86 -11.15 -14.64 6.06
CA ASN A 86 -11.78 -13.94 7.19
C ASN A 86 -10.74 -13.32 8.12
N THR A 87 -9.67 -14.06 8.44
CA THR A 87 -8.55 -13.54 9.24
C THR A 87 -7.89 -12.34 8.55
N ILE A 88 -7.54 -12.48 7.27
CA ILE A 88 -6.88 -11.41 6.51
C ILE A 88 -7.77 -10.17 6.41
N ASN A 89 -9.06 -10.34 6.14
CA ASN A 89 -10.00 -9.24 6.03
C ASN A 89 -10.29 -8.55 7.37
N SER A 90 -9.88 -9.14 8.48
CA SER A 90 -9.94 -8.54 9.82
C SER A 90 -8.69 -7.72 10.19
N PHE A 91 -7.68 -7.64 9.32
CA PHE A 91 -6.49 -6.84 9.58
C PHE A 91 -6.86 -5.37 9.74
N SER A 92 -6.30 -4.74 10.78
CA SER A 92 -6.38 -3.29 10.97
C SER A 92 -5.80 -2.56 9.77
N ASN A 93 -6.46 -1.48 9.35
CA ASN A 93 -6.03 -0.63 8.22
C ASN A 93 -5.79 -1.39 6.91
N LYS A 94 -6.50 -2.51 6.70
CA LYS A 94 -6.44 -3.22 5.42
C LYS A 94 -6.78 -2.28 4.27
N ILE A 95 -5.89 -2.21 3.27
CA ILE A 95 -6.02 -1.29 2.14
C ILE A 95 -6.55 -2.03 0.93
N ASP A 96 -6.02 -3.23 0.65
CA ASP A 96 -6.37 -3.96 -0.55
C ASP A 96 -7.58 -4.86 -0.34
N SER A 97 -8.54 -4.81 -1.26
CA SER A 97 -9.58 -5.82 -1.31
C SER A 97 -8.99 -7.12 -1.88
N ILE A 98 -9.12 -8.21 -1.12
CA ILE A 98 -8.77 -9.54 -1.58
C ILE A 98 -10.07 -10.23 -1.94
N ASN A 99 -10.26 -10.49 -3.23
CA ASN A 99 -11.30 -11.41 -3.69
C ASN A 99 -10.67 -12.79 -3.91
N ASN A 100 -11.49 -13.85 -3.95
CA ASN A 100 -10.99 -15.24 -4.01
C ASN A 100 -10.05 -15.55 -5.18
N SER A 101 -10.01 -14.71 -6.22
CA SER A 101 -9.23 -14.95 -7.44
C SER A 101 -7.98 -14.08 -7.56
N GLN A 102 -7.98 -12.85 -7.05
CA GLN A 102 -6.89 -11.91 -7.28
C GLN A 102 -6.78 -10.83 -6.21
N ILE A 103 -5.57 -10.31 -6.04
CA ILE A 103 -5.32 -9.04 -5.35
C ILE A 103 -5.15 -7.97 -6.41
N SER A 104 -6.04 -6.97 -6.39
CA SER A 104 -5.99 -5.82 -7.30
C SER A 104 -5.37 -4.64 -6.59
N PHE A 105 -4.34 -4.05 -7.19
CA PHE A 105 -3.60 -2.93 -6.62
C PHE A 105 -4.14 -1.64 -7.21
N GLU A 106 -4.90 -0.90 -6.40
CA GLU A 106 -5.26 0.46 -6.75
C GLU A 106 -4.26 1.40 -6.07
N SER A 107 -3.35 1.97 -6.86
CA SER A 107 -2.32 2.87 -6.34
C SER A 107 -2.92 4.16 -5.75
N ASN A 108 -4.17 4.49 -6.09
CA ASN A 108 -4.87 5.73 -5.77
C ASN A 108 -5.89 5.64 -4.61
N THR A 109 -6.11 4.46 -4.00
CA THR A 109 -7.16 4.28 -2.98
C THR A 109 -6.63 4.04 -1.56
N ARG A 110 -5.48 4.62 -1.24
CA ARG A 110 -4.82 4.40 0.07
C ARG A 110 -5.36 5.32 1.15
N ASN A 111 -5.43 4.79 2.37
CA ASN A 111 -5.61 5.57 3.57
C ASN A 111 -4.29 6.28 3.89
N HIS A 112 -4.15 7.54 3.47
CA HIS A 112 -2.99 8.35 3.78
C HIS A 112 -3.31 9.29 4.95
N PHE A 113 -2.67 9.05 6.10
CA PHE A 113 -2.80 9.87 7.31
C PHE A 113 -1.90 11.12 7.32
N TYR A 114 -2.24 12.16 6.55
CA TYR A 114 -1.41 13.36 6.39
C TYR A 114 -1.13 14.13 7.70
N ASP A 115 -2.11 14.20 8.61
CA ASP A 115 -2.02 15.04 9.81
C ASP A 115 -1.02 14.51 10.85
N ILE A 116 -0.63 13.23 10.70
CA ILE A 116 0.20 12.49 11.65
C ILE A 116 1.32 11.72 10.96
N GLU A 117 1.64 12.08 9.72
CA GLU A 117 2.73 11.49 8.94
C GLU A 117 4.09 11.79 9.58
N LEU A 118 4.91 10.74 9.71
CA LEU A 118 6.29 10.82 10.18
C LEU A 118 7.28 10.45 9.06
N ASP A 119 6.89 9.53 8.18
CA ASP A 119 7.66 9.14 6.99
C ASP A 119 6.73 8.60 5.92
N PHE A 120 7.09 8.76 4.65
CA PHE A 120 6.29 8.33 3.51
C PHE A 120 7.19 8.00 2.32
N VAL A 121 6.95 6.83 1.73
CA VAL A 121 7.57 6.41 0.47
C VAL A 121 6.52 5.80 -0.43
N GLU A 122 6.50 6.26 -1.68
CA GLU A 122 5.71 5.63 -2.73
C GLU A 122 6.54 5.50 -3.99
N PHE A 123 6.88 4.25 -4.30
CA PHE A 123 7.60 3.86 -5.49
C PHE A 123 6.73 2.98 -6.37
N ASN A 124 6.70 3.26 -7.67
CA ASN A 124 6.03 2.41 -8.63
C ASN A 124 6.76 2.43 -9.99
N THR A 125 6.89 1.26 -10.60
CA THR A 125 7.42 1.07 -11.97
C THR A 125 6.40 0.48 -12.94
N ASP A 126 5.25 0.00 -12.45
CA ASP A 126 4.20 -0.60 -13.27
C ASP A 126 2.80 -0.17 -12.82
N SER A 127 2.00 0.35 -13.74
CA SER A 127 0.67 0.87 -13.46
C SER A 127 -0.39 -0.21 -13.20
N LEU A 128 -0.17 -1.48 -13.56
CA LEU A 128 -1.18 -2.53 -13.47
C LEU A 128 -0.63 -3.83 -12.89
N LEU A 129 -0.54 -3.88 -11.56
CA LEU A 129 -0.16 -5.10 -10.84
C LEU A 129 -1.41 -5.90 -10.47
N THR A 130 -1.37 -7.19 -10.76
CA THR A 130 -2.39 -8.16 -10.33
C THR A 130 -1.68 -9.42 -9.86
N ILE A 131 -2.08 -9.91 -8.69
CA ILE A 131 -1.54 -11.13 -8.10
C ILE A 131 -2.61 -12.20 -8.21
N ASP A 132 -2.34 -13.26 -8.96
CA ASP A 132 -3.25 -14.39 -9.08
C ASP A 132 -3.20 -15.26 -7.81
N LEU A 133 -4.38 -15.54 -7.26
CA LEU A 133 -4.54 -16.36 -6.06
C LEU A 133 -4.89 -17.82 -6.36
N SER A 134 -4.81 -18.25 -7.63
CA SER A 134 -5.12 -19.61 -8.06
C SER A 134 -3.98 -20.59 -7.80
N ASN A 135 -2.72 -20.15 -7.90
CA ASN A 135 -1.55 -21.02 -7.79
C ASN A 135 -0.36 -20.32 -7.15
N GLY A 136 0.13 -20.92 -6.06
CA GLY A 136 1.30 -20.43 -5.36
C GLY A 136 1.25 -20.72 -3.88
N GLU A 137 1.79 -19.81 -3.08
CA GLU A 137 1.98 -20.00 -1.66
C GLU A 137 1.67 -18.71 -0.90
N TYR A 138 1.29 -18.80 0.36
CA TYR A 138 1.06 -17.64 1.20
C TYR A 138 1.41 -17.90 2.67
N GLU A 139 1.65 -16.82 3.40
CA GLU A 139 1.86 -16.83 4.84
C GLU A 139 1.09 -15.69 5.50
N ILE A 140 0.49 -16.00 6.64
CA ILE A 140 -0.16 -15.04 7.54
C ILE A 140 0.64 -15.03 8.84
N ILE A 141 1.10 -13.86 9.24
CA ILE A 141 1.80 -13.63 10.51
C ILE A 141 0.97 -12.62 11.28
N GLN A 142 0.51 -13.01 12.47
CA GLN A 142 -0.27 -12.15 13.34
C GLN A 142 0.27 -12.23 14.76
N THR A 143 0.54 -11.06 15.33
CA THR A 143 0.87 -10.83 16.74
C THR A 143 -0.05 -9.74 17.28
N ASP A 144 0.07 -9.40 18.56
CA ASP A 144 -0.73 -8.33 19.18
C ASP A 144 -0.49 -6.96 18.52
N LEU A 145 0.67 -6.77 17.89
CA LEU A 145 1.13 -5.50 17.34
C LEU A 145 1.39 -5.54 15.84
N THR A 146 1.22 -6.68 15.19
CA THR A 146 1.56 -6.83 13.76
C THR A 146 0.61 -7.77 13.06
N SER A 147 0.14 -7.35 11.89
CA SER A 147 -0.58 -8.20 10.94
C SER A 147 0.15 -8.15 9.61
N THR A 148 0.58 -9.30 9.09
CA THR A 148 1.29 -9.39 7.81
C THR A 148 0.74 -10.52 6.96
N LEU A 149 0.43 -10.19 5.71
CA LEU A 149 0.14 -11.14 4.65
C LEU A 149 1.29 -11.13 3.65
N LYS A 150 1.79 -12.32 3.31
CA LYS A 150 2.68 -12.54 2.17
C LYS A 150 2.02 -13.51 1.21
N VAL A 151 2.01 -13.19 -0.08
CA VAL A 151 1.49 -14.05 -1.13
C VAL A 151 2.51 -14.14 -2.25
N PHE A 152 2.78 -15.35 -2.72
CA PHE A 152 3.60 -15.58 -3.90
C PHE A 152 2.76 -16.25 -4.98
N ASP A 153 2.55 -15.54 -6.07
CA ASP A 153 1.92 -16.04 -7.28
C ASP A 153 2.98 -16.74 -8.13
N LYS A 154 2.82 -18.06 -8.31
CA LYS A 154 3.78 -18.88 -9.06
C LYS A 154 3.73 -18.63 -10.56
N GLN A 155 2.60 -18.20 -11.09
CA GLN A 155 2.43 -17.98 -12.52
C GLN A 155 3.15 -16.71 -12.96
N SER A 156 2.94 -15.62 -12.22
CA SER A 156 3.63 -14.37 -12.49
C SER A 156 5.02 -14.31 -11.85
N GLY A 157 5.33 -15.09 -10.82
CA GLY A 157 6.56 -14.96 -10.04
C GLY A 157 6.60 -13.69 -9.19
N LEU A 158 5.44 -13.06 -8.97
CA LEU A 158 5.30 -11.89 -8.11
C LEU A 158 5.10 -12.32 -6.65
N ILE A 159 5.78 -11.63 -5.75
CA ILE A 159 5.45 -11.62 -4.33
C ILE A 159 4.70 -10.35 -3.99
N TYR A 160 3.64 -10.50 -3.21
CA TYR A 160 2.93 -9.44 -2.53
C TYR A 160 3.18 -9.51 -1.03
N VAL A 161 3.37 -8.34 -0.43
CA VAL A 161 3.45 -8.15 1.00
C VAL A 161 2.52 -7.00 1.39
N GLU A 162 1.68 -7.23 2.38
CA GLU A 162 0.92 -6.21 3.10
C GLU A 162 1.15 -6.40 4.59
N SER A 163 1.54 -5.34 5.27
CA SER A 163 1.83 -5.37 6.70
C SER A 163 1.36 -4.08 7.37
N HIS A 164 0.76 -4.24 8.54
CA HIS A 164 0.48 -3.18 9.48
C HIS A 164 1.15 -3.54 10.81
N ARG A 165 1.94 -2.62 11.37
CA ARG A 165 2.56 -2.79 12.68
C ARG A 165 2.49 -1.51 13.51
N CYS A 166 2.34 -1.63 14.82
CA CYS A 166 2.38 -0.51 15.75
C CYS A 166 3.35 -0.83 16.91
N ASP A 167 4.05 0.19 17.39
CA ASP A 167 4.94 0.13 18.57
C ASP A 167 4.21 0.59 19.84
#